data_AF-A0A848XU80-F1
#
_entry.id   AF-A0A848XU80-F1
#
_cell.length_a   1.000
_cell.length_b   1.000
_cell.length_c   1.000
_cell.angle_alpha   90.00
_cell.angle_beta   90.00
_cell.angle_gamma   90.00
#
_symmetry.space_group_name_H-M   'P 1'
#
loop_
_entity.id
_entity.type
_entity.pdbx_description
1 polymer ?
#
loop_
_entity_poly.entity_id
_entity_poly.type
_entity_poly.pdbx_seq_one_letter_code
_entity_poly.pdbx_strand_id
1 'polypeptide(L)'
;STTRGFEVYFLSEARTEHERRVAAMENTAPPSPGVQLRVAGDRELDGILKELMNLDAHHWSSVFAEAVRLGMTSVPNTRDLGVRQAPLAVITNSLMPGILVELGYLTNRTEEFRLVNRDHQRNLAWGIADGIYAFFEQYPPGQLGGVLGTSPPPGK
;
A
#
# COMPACT_ATOMS: atom_id res chain seq x y z
N SER A 1 24.01 6.54 -4.19
CA SER A 1 22.95 7.30 -3.50
C SER A 1 23.23 7.30 -2.00
N THR A 2 22.92 8.36 -1.25
CA THR A 2 23.08 8.41 0.21
C THR A 2 21.77 8.11 0.97
N THR A 3 20.67 7.87 0.24
CA THR A 3 19.37 7.53 0.83
C THR A 3 19.46 6.23 1.64
N ARG A 4 18.75 6.17 2.78
CA ARG A 4 18.65 5.02 3.68
C ARG A 4 17.34 5.10 4.46
N GLY A 5 16.81 3.96 4.88
CA GLY A 5 15.51 3.86 5.52
C GLY A 5 14.43 3.30 4.60
N PHE A 6 13.21 3.26 5.12
CA PHE A 6 12.05 2.71 4.44
C PHE A 6 11.07 3.81 4.01
N GLU A 7 10.30 3.54 2.97
CA GLU A 7 9.17 4.35 2.52
C GLU A 7 8.02 3.45 2.06
N VAL A 8 6.80 3.94 2.21
CA VAL A 8 5.59 3.22 1.82
C VAL A 8 4.88 4.01 0.74
N TYR A 9 4.55 3.35 -0.37
CA TYR A 9 3.87 3.94 -1.51
C TYR A 9 2.44 3.43 -1.61
N PHE A 10 1.53 4.30 -2.04
CA PHE A 10 0.25 3.90 -2.58
C PHE A 10 0.06 4.47 -3.99
N LEU A 11 -0.86 3.87 -4.75
CA LEU A 11 -1.14 4.29 -6.11
C LEU A 11 -1.71 5.72 -6.08
N SER A 12 -1.07 6.64 -6.80
CA SER A 12 -1.54 8.01 -7.03
C SER A 12 -0.61 8.68 -8.05
N GLU A 13 -0.96 9.88 -8.51
CA GLU A 13 -0.06 10.68 -9.34
C GLU A 13 1.22 11.05 -8.56
N ALA A 14 2.38 10.91 -9.21
CA ALA A 14 3.66 11.28 -8.61
C ALA A 14 3.76 12.80 -8.47
N ARG A 15 4.07 13.27 -7.25
CA ARG A 15 4.17 14.70 -6.92
C ARG A 15 5.60 15.22 -6.99
N THR A 16 6.57 14.32 -6.85
CA THR A 16 8.00 14.63 -6.78
C THR A 16 8.80 13.88 -7.84
N GLU A 17 10.00 14.37 -8.13
CA GLU A 17 10.90 13.69 -9.06
C GLU A 17 11.38 12.33 -8.55
N HIS A 18 11.50 12.18 -7.23
CA HIS A 18 11.81 10.89 -6.61
C HIS A 18 10.73 9.86 -6.92
N GLU A 19 9.46 10.21 -6.69
CA GLU A 19 8.31 9.34 -6.97
C GLU A 19 8.19 8.98 -8.45
N ARG A 20 8.46 9.94 -9.37
CA ARG A 20 8.46 9.66 -10.81
C ARG A 20 9.53 8.64 -11.20
N ARG A 21 10.74 8.76 -10.66
CA ARG A 21 11.84 7.82 -10.93
C ARG A 21 11.53 6.43 -10.40
N VAL A 22 10.96 6.33 -9.20
CA VAL A 22 10.56 5.04 -8.62
C VAL A 22 9.48 4.38 -9.48
N ALA A 23 8.45 5.12 -9.88
CA ALA A 23 7.44 4.59 -10.80
C ALA A 23 8.04 4.11 -12.12
N ALA A 24 8.95 4.87 -12.72
CA ALA A 24 9.62 4.47 -13.95
C ALA A 24 10.43 3.18 -13.79
N MET A 25 11.07 2.97 -12.63
CA MET A 25 11.84 1.76 -12.32
C MET A 25 10.91 0.56 -12.10
N GLU A 26 9.91 0.69 -11.23
CA GLU A 26 8.99 -0.40 -10.87
C GLU A 26 8.09 -0.82 -12.05
N ASN A 27 7.70 0.12 -12.92
CA ASN A 27 6.84 -0.17 -14.07
C ASN A 27 7.57 -0.86 -15.22
N THR A 28 8.89 -1.07 -15.12
CA THR A 28 9.60 -1.93 -16.09
C THR A 28 9.28 -3.41 -15.89
N ALA A 29 8.81 -3.80 -14.71
CA ALA A 29 8.33 -5.15 -14.45
C ALA A 29 6.91 -5.36 -15.03
N PRO A 30 6.58 -6.56 -15.53
CA PRO A 30 5.23 -6.84 -16.02
C PRO A 30 4.21 -6.68 -14.89
N PRO A 31 3.03 -6.09 -15.16
CA PRO A 31 2.01 -5.88 -14.14
C PRO A 31 1.51 -7.21 -13.60
N SER A 32 1.22 -7.25 -12.29
CA SER A 32 0.52 -8.37 -11.66
C SER A 32 -0.85 -8.58 -12.34
N PRO A 33 -1.28 -9.83 -12.61
CA PRO A 33 -2.63 -10.08 -13.09
C PRO A 33 -3.63 -9.64 -12.01
N GLY A 34 -4.18 -8.44 -12.16
CA GLY A 34 -5.20 -7.93 -11.25
C GLY A 34 -6.44 -8.84 -11.24
N VAL A 35 -7.12 -8.91 -10.10
CA VAL A 35 -8.42 -9.59 -10.00
C VAL A 35 -9.44 -8.76 -10.77
N GLN A 36 -9.75 -9.17 -12.01
CA GLN A 36 -10.85 -8.59 -12.77
C GLN A 36 -12.18 -9.13 -12.22
N LEU A 37 -12.80 -8.40 -11.29
CA LEU A 37 -14.20 -8.63 -10.95
C LEU A 37 -15.05 -8.26 -12.17
N ARG A 38 -15.61 -9.27 -12.85
CA ARG A 38 -16.69 -9.07 -13.82
C ARG A 38 -17.98 -8.85 -13.03
N VAL A 39 -18.32 -7.60 -12.77
CA VAL A 39 -19.68 -7.23 -12.39
C VAL A 39 -20.54 -7.39 -13.64
N ALA A 40 -21.59 -8.20 -13.56
CA ALA A 40 -22.50 -8.41 -14.68
C ALA A 40 -23.60 -7.33 -14.61
N GLY A 41 -23.51 -6.29 -15.43
CA GLY A 41 -24.42 -5.15 -15.37
C GLY A 41 -24.35 -4.21 -16.58
N ASP A 42 -25.21 -3.21 -16.58
CA ASP A 42 -25.33 -2.17 -17.61
C ASP A 42 -24.04 -1.34 -17.70
N ARG A 43 -23.50 -1.16 -18.91
CA ARG A 43 -22.12 -0.67 -19.13
C ARG A 43 -21.85 0.72 -18.53
N GLU A 44 -22.88 1.54 -18.39
CA GLU A 44 -22.80 2.89 -17.81
C GLU A 44 -22.77 2.83 -16.28
N LEU A 45 -23.63 2.02 -15.66
CA LEU A 45 -23.65 1.81 -14.21
C LEU A 45 -22.36 1.09 -13.74
N ASP A 46 -21.86 0.15 -14.53
CA ASP A 46 -20.59 -0.54 -14.27
C ASP A 46 -19.40 0.44 -14.25
N GLY A 47 -19.43 1.47 -15.11
CA GLY A 47 -18.40 2.52 -15.15
C GLY A 47 -18.38 3.35 -13.87
N ILE A 48 -19.55 3.81 -13.42
CA ILE A 48 -19.70 4.61 -12.18
C ILE A 48 -19.31 3.77 -10.96
N LEU A 49 -19.80 2.53 -10.86
CA LEU A 49 -19.46 1.63 -9.75
C LEU A 49 -17.95 1.36 -9.70
N LYS A 50 -17.33 1.13 -10.84
CA LYS A 50 -15.88 0.94 -10.92
C LYS A 50 -15.11 2.19 -10.48
N GLU A 51 -15.58 3.38 -10.84
CA GLU A 51 -14.96 4.63 -10.40
C GLU A 51 -15.08 4.82 -8.88
N LEU A 52 -16.25 4.56 -8.30
CA LEU A 52 -16.45 4.60 -6.85
C LEU A 52 -15.55 3.60 -6.12
N MET A 53 -15.48 2.36 -6.61
CA MET A 53 -14.60 1.33 -6.03
C MET A 53 -13.12 1.72 -6.12
N ASN A 54 -12.71 2.38 -7.21
CA ASN A 54 -11.34 2.89 -7.34
C ASN A 54 -11.06 4.02 -6.35
N LEU A 55 -12.02 4.95 -6.13
CA LEU A 55 -11.89 6.01 -5.13
C LEU A 55 -11.78 5.44 -3.71
N ASP A 56 -12.61 4.45 -3.38
CA ASP A 56 -12.55 3.74 -2.10
C ASP A 56 -11.21 3.03 -1.94
N ALA A 57 -10.77 2.28 -2.94
CA ALA A 57 -9.47 1.61 -2.93
C ALA A 57 -8.32 2.62 -2.75
N HIS A 58 -8.37 3.79 -3.38
CA HIS A 58 -7.40 4.86 -3.19
C HIS A 58 -7.39 5.39 -1.75
N HIS A 59 -8.56 5.73 -1.20
CA HIS A 59 -8.68 6.21 0.18
C HIS A 59 -8.10 5.19 1.16
N TRP A 60 -8.54 3.94 1.05
CA TRP A 60 -8.10 2.86 1.93
C TRP A 60 -6.62 2.50 1.73
N SER A 61 -6.08 2.62 0.52
CA SER A 61 -4.63 2.42 0.28
C SER A 61 -3.80 3.47 1.02
N SER A 62 -4.25 4.73 1.04
CA SER A 62 -3.59 5.80 1.80
C SER A 62 -3.62 5.53 3.30
N VAL A 63 -4.78 5.11 3.84
CA VAL A 63 -4.92 4.77 5.27
C VAL A 63 -4.06 3.56 5.62
N PHE A 64 -4.07 2.53 4.77
CA PHE A 64 -3.29 1.32 4.95
C PHE A 64 -1.78 1.59 4.88
N ALA A 65 -1.34 2.46 3.97
CA ALA A 65 0.07 2.89 3.88
C ALA A 65 0.56 3.54 5.18
N GLU A 66 -0.26 4.40 5.79
CA GLU A 66 0.08 5.02 7.09
C GLU A 66 0.12 4.00 8.23
N ALA A 67 -0.82 3.05 8.28
CA ALA A 67 -0.81 1.98 9.28
C ALA A 67 0.47 1.13 9.20
N VAL A 68 0.85 0.72 7.98
CA VAL A 68 2.09 -0.04 7.74
C VAL A 68 3.33 0.78 8.05
N ARG A 69 3.37 2.07 7.65
CA ARG A 69 4.45 2.98 8.01
C ARG A 69 4.63 3.05 9.52
N LEU A 70 3.55 3.23 10.28
CA LEU A 70 3.58 3.30 11.75
C LEU A 70 4.10 2.01 12.36
N GLY A 71 3.64 0.84 11.92
CA GLY A 71 4.16 -0.46 12.37
C GLY A 71 5.68 -0.59 12.15
N MET A 72 6.17 -0.10 11.01
CA MET A 72 7.59 -0.11 10.67
C MET A 72 8.47 0.86 11.49
N THR A 73 7.89 1.88 12.14
CA THR A 73 8.68 2.81 12.99
C THR A 73 9.31 2.12 14.21
N SER A 74 8.80 0.94 14.59
CA SER A 74 9.36 0.11 15.66
C SER A 74 10.64 -0.63 15.25
N VAL A 75 10.94 -0.70 13.95
CA VAL A 75 12.06 -1.49 13.42
C VAL A 75 13.39 -0.81 13.76
N PRO A 76 14.31 -1.49 14.49
CA PRO A 76 15.57 -0.89 14.90
C PRO A 76 16.45 -0.52 13.71
N ASN A 77 17.10 0.66 13.83
CA ASN A 77 18.08 1.16 12.87
C ASN A 77 17.54 1.44 11.46
N THR A 78 16.22 1.49 11.27
CA THR A 78 15.58 1.87 10.01
C THR A 78 15.03 3.29 10.13
N ARG A 79 15.31 4.14 9.15
CA ARG A 79 14.80 5.52 9.12
C ARG A 79 13.44 5.56 8.44
N ASP A 80 12.46 6.24 9.03
CA ASP A 80 11.18 6.54 8.38
C ASP A 80 11.35 7.69 7.37
N LEU A 81 11.04 7.43 6.09
CA LEU A 81 11.04 8.42 5.01
C LEU A 81 9.62 8.87 4.59
N GLY A 82 8.60 8.35 5.28
CA GLY A 82 7.20 8.71 5.13
C GLY A 82 6.43 7.88 4.10
N VAL A 83 5.16 8.26 3.93
CA VAL A 83 4.30 7.77 2.84
C VAL A 83 4.52 8.61 1.58
N ARG A 84 4.50 7.94 0.43
CA ARG A 84 4.74 8.47 -0.91
C ARG A 84 3.62 8.09 -1.87
N GLN A 85 3.55 8.81 -2.99
CA GLN A 85 2.56 8.60 -4.04
C GLN A 85 3.24 8.36 -5.38
N ALA A 86 2.91 7.27 -6.07
CA ALA A 86 3.52 6.97 -7.35
C ALA A 86 2.56 6.17 -8.27
N PRO A 87 2.59 6.38 -9.61
CA PRO A 87 1.79 5.62 -10.56
C PRO A 87 2.43 4.25 -10.80
N LEU A 88 2.17 3.31 -9.90
CA LEU A 88 2.80 1.98 -9.85
C LEU A 88 1.93 0.92 -10.55
N ALA A 89 2.44 0.34 -11.64
CA ALA A 89 1.75 -0.65 -12.47
C ALA A 89 1.40 -1.94 -11.69
N VAL A 90 2.25 -2.35 -10.74
CA VAL A 90 2.07 -3.55 -9.91
C VAL A 90 0.84 -3.51 -8.99
N ILE A 91 0.39 -2.30 -8.62
CA ILE A 91 -0.81 -2.06 -7.80
C ILE A 91 -1.94 -1.41 -8.60
N THR A 92 -1.79 -1.32 -9.94
CA THR A 92 -2.82 -0.77 -10.82
C THR A 92 -3.95 -1.80 -11.03
N ASN A 93 -5.19 -1.34 -11.20
CA ASN A 93 -6.39 -2.17 -11.44
C ASN A 93 -6.77 -3.12 -10.29
N SER A 94 -6.35 -2.84 -9.06
CA SER A 94 -6.87 -3.53 -7.88
C SER A 94 -8.12 -2.81 -7.39
N LEU A 95 -9.24 -3.55 -7.26
CA LEU A 95 -10.44 -3.07 -6.57
C LEU A 95 -10.32 -3.20 -5.04
N MET A 96 -9.09 -3.40 -4.55
CA MET A 96 -8.74 -3.55 -3.14
C MET A 96 -7.58 -2.61 -2.78
N PRO A 97 -7.46 -2.21 -1.51
CA PRO A 97 -6.35 -1.38 -1.05
C PRO A 97 -5.00 -2.04 -1.37
N GLY A 98 -4.05 -1.26 -1.90
CA GLY A 98 -2.74 -1.76 -2.34
C GLY A 98 -1.61 -0.77 -2.04
N ILE A 99 -0.51 -1.30 -1.51
CA ILE A 99 0.70 -0.52 -1.18
C ILE A 99 1.96 -1.22 -1.70
N LEU A 100 3.03 -0.46 -1.86
CA LEU A 100 4.40 -0.96 -2.07
C LEU A 100 5.28 -0.48 -0.92
N VAL A 101 6.10 -1.36 -0.37
CA VAL A 101 7.00 -1.04 0.75
C VAL A 101 8.45 -1.16 0.28
N GLU A 102 9.16 -0.05 0.22
CA GLU A 102 10.60 -0.02 0.02
C GLU A 102 11.27 -0.24 1.39
N LEU A 103 11.92 -1.38 1.59
CA LEU A 103 12.51 -1.76 2.89
C LEU A 103 13.88 -1.10 3.16
N GLY A 104 14.52 -0.59 2.12
CA GLY A 104 15.86 -0.04 2.14
C GLY A 104 16.49 -0.07 0.75
N TYR A 105 17.56 0.70 0.55
CA TYR A 105 18.17 0.89 -0.78
C TYR A 105 19.44 0.08 -0.95
N LEU A 106 19.47 -0.88 -1.87
CA LEU A 106 20.68 -1.65 -2.22
C LEU A 106 21.83 -0.77 -2.73
N THR A 107 21.53 0.41 -3.26
CA THR A 107 22.54 1.40 -3.67
C THR A 107 23.28 2.04 -2.48
N ASN A 108 22.83 1.76 -1.24
CA ASN A 108 23.49 2.13 0.00
C ASN A 108 24.13 0.89 0.64
N ARG A 109 25.46 0.85 0.69
CA ARG A 109 26.22 -0.29 1.22
C ARG A 109 25.86 -0.69 2.66
N THR A 110 25.45 0.27 3.49
CA THR A 110 25.02 -0.02 4.87
C THR A 110 23.70 -0.77 4.89
N GLU A 111 22.76 -0.36 4.04
CA GLU A 111 21.45 -1.00 3.90
C GLU A 111 21.57 -2.35 3.22
N GLU A 112 22.43 -2.50 2.20
CA GLU A 112 22.75 -3.78 1.56
C GLU A 112 23.15 -4.85 2.59
N PHE A 113 24.11 -4.53 3.48
CA PHE A 113 24.54 -5.45 4.54
C PHE A 113 23.42 -5.78 5.54
N ARG A 114 22.49 -4.86 5.79
CA ARG A 114 21.35 -5.09 6.69
C ARG A 114 20.25 -5.90 6.02
N LEU A 115 19.98 -5.65 4.75
CA LEU A 115 18.92 -6.32 3.99
C LEU A 115 19.20 -7.82 3.78
N VAL A 116 20.47 -8.24 3.83
CA VAL A 116 20.84 -9.68 3.83
C VAL A 116 20.86 -10.32 5.23
N ASN A 117 20.74 -9.52 6.29
CA ASN A 117 20.73 -10.02 7.67
C ASN A 117 19.35 -10.57 8.04
N ARG A 118 19.29 -11.83 8.47
CA ARG A 118 18.03 -12.52 8.80
C ARG A 118 17.26 -11.93 9.98
N ASP A 119 17.97 -11.44 11.00
CA ASP A 119 17.30 -10.82 12.15
C ASP A 119 16.69 -9.48 11.75
N HIS A 120 17.36 -8.72 10.89
CA HIS A 120 16.81 -7.48 10.34
C HIS A 120 15.59 -7.75 9.45
N GLN A 121 15.64 -8.73 8.54
CA GLN A 121 14.50 -9.16 7.74
C GLN A 121 13.31 -9.58 8.62
N ARG A 122 13.56 -10.31 9.72
CA ARG A 122 12.52 -10.70 10.67
C ARG A 122 11.89 -9.48 11.34
N ASN A 123 12.70 -8.50 11.76
CA ASN A 123 12.18 -7.27 12.35
C ASN A 123 11.33 -6.46 11.34
N LEU A 124 11.78 -6.36 10.08
CA LEU A 124 11.01 -5.73 9.00
C LEU A 124 9.65 -6.42 8.79
N ALA A 125 9.66 -7.76 8.74
CA ALA A 125 8.43 -8.55 8.59
C ALA A 125 7.46 -8.34 9.77
N TRP A 126 7.96 -8.27 11.00
CA TRP A 126 7.14 -7.96 12.18
C TRP A 126 6.56 -6.55 12.10
N GLY A 127 7.35 -5.53 11.74
CA GLY A 127 6.85 -4.16 11.59
C GLY A 127 5.74 -4.04 10.54
N ILE A 128 5.85 -4.78 9.43
CA ILE A 128 4.78 -4.85 8.42
C ILE A 128 3.55 -5.55 9.00
N ALA A 129 3.73 -6.69 9.67
CA ALA A 129 2.63 -7.46 10.26
C ALA A 129 1.86 -6.64 11.31
N ASP A 130 2.57 -5.93 12.19
CA ASP A 130 1.98 -5.07 13.22
C ASP A 130 1.12 -3.97 12.58
N GLY A 131 1.60 -3.35 11.50
CA GLY A 131 0.84 -2.36 10.75
C GLY A 131 -0.41 -2.93 10.07
N ILE A 132 -0.33 -4.16 9.53
CA ILE A 132 -1.48 -4.89 8.97
C ILE A 132 -2.51 -5.20 10.06
N TYR A 133 -2.08 -5.71 11.21
CA TYR A 133 -2.97 -6.00 12.33
C TYR A 133 -3.65 -4.74 12.84
N ALA A 134 -2.89 -3.66 13.06
CA ALA A 134 -3.44 -2.37 13.50
C ALA A 134 -4.49 -1.83 12.51
N PHE A 135 -4.25 -1.97 11.21
CA PHE A 135 -5.22 -1.58 10.19
C PHE A 135 -6.54 -2.37 10.32
N PHE A 136 -6.49 -3.69 10.44
CA PHE A 136 -7.71 -4.51 10.53
C PHE A 136 -8.38 -4.46 11.91
N GLU A 137 -7.66 -4.17 12.98
CA GLU A 137 -8.26 -3.88 14.29
C GLU A 137 -9.08 -2.59 14.24
N GLN A 138 -8.57 -1.55 13.57
CA GLN A 138 -9.28 -0.28 13.42
C GLN A 138 -10.38 -0.34 12.36
N TYR A 139 -10.18 -1.11 11.29
CA TYR A 139 -11.09 -1.24 10.15
C TYR A 139 -11.39 -2.72 9.84
N PRO A 140 -12.22 -3.41 10.65
CA PRO A 140 -12.52 -4.82 10.45
C PRO A 140 -13.15 -5.10 9.07
N PRO A 141 -12.86 -6.27 8.45
CA PRO A 141 -13.51 -6.70 7.21
C PRO A 141 -15.03 -6.68 7.35
N GLY A 142 -15.72 -5.99 6.44
CA GLY A 142 -17.16 -5.73 6.50
C GLY A 142 -17.53 -4.27 6.77
N GLN A 143 -16.64 -3.48 7.38
CA GLN A 143 -16.81 -2.01 7.44
C GLN A 143 -16.23 -1.32 6.20
N LEU A 144 -15.22 -1.90 5.56
CA LEU A 144 -14.57 -1.40 4.34
C LEU A 144 -15.52 -1.36 3.11
N GLY A 145 -16.61 -2.13 3.13
CA GLY A 145 -17.66 -2.14 2.08
C GLY A 145 -18.96 -1.42 2.47
N GLY A 146 -18.97 -0.71 3.61
CA GLY A 146 -20.18 -0.18 4.24
C GLY A 146 -20.81 1.06 3.58
N VAL A 147 -20.22 1.64 2.53
CA VAL A 147 -20.83 2.77 1.82
C VAL A 147 -22.08 2.34 1.02
N LEU A 148 -22.27 1.05 0.75
CA LEU A 148 -23.44 0.51 0.05
C LEU A 148 -24.14 -0.67 0.76
N GLY A 149 -23.77 -1.01 2.00
CA GLY A 149 -24.32 -2.15 2.72
C GLY A 149 -24.81 -1.79 4.13
N THR A 150 -26.12 -1.87 4.33
CA THR A 150 -26.85 -1.57 5.57
C THR A 150 -26.17 -2.07 6.85
N SER A 151 -25.71 -1.16 7.71
CA SER A 151 -25.50 -1.47 9.12
C SER A 151 -26.87 -1.64 9.79
N PRO A 152 -27.16 -2.75 10.50
CA PRO A 152 -28.29 -2.80 11.41
C PRO A 152 -28.02 -1.84 12.58
N PRO A 153 -29.06 -1.19 13.14
CA PRO A 153 -28.88 -0.28 14.27
C PRO A 153 -28.33 -1.04 15.49
N PRO A 154 -27.56 -0.38 16.37
CA PRO A 154 -27.05 -1.00 17.58
C PRO A 154 -28.22 -1.47 18.45
N GLY A 155 -28.22 -2.77 18.75
CA GLY A 155 -29.25 -3.42 19.55
C GLY A 155 -29.39 -2.78 20.92
N LYS A 156 -30.64 -2.57 21.32
CA LYS A 156 -31.05 -2.56 22.73
C LYS A 156 -31.85 -3.83 22.98
#